data_AF-A0A1B6F3R3-F1
#
_entry.id   AF-A0A1B6F3R3-F1
#
_cell.length_a   1.000
_cell.length_b   1.000
_cell.length_c   1.000
_cell.angle_alpha   90.00
_cell.angle_beta   90.00
_cell.angle_gamma   90.00
#
_symmetry.space_group_name_H-M   'P 1'
#
loop_
_entity.id
_entity.type
_entity.pdbx_description
1 polymer ?
#
loop_
_entity_poly.entity_id
_entity_poly.type
_entity_poly.pdbx_seq_one_letter_code
_entity_poly.pdbx_strand_id
1 'polypeptide(L)'
;RRFSSAEERLSIAIKRIWAEFIRQGSLGSNPYGYGFSWRKYSMEEDNYIILRTQTTLQPDRLKPDLDVMGRYRISLWNELLPQIRNISASKTPTVKNGVKGMHLTTDQPYRSAMYTLIGFVVILLILLIVCVILLKRRAKERERDLF
;
A
#
# COMPACT_ATOMS: atom_id res chain seq x y z
N ARG A 1 -1.65 -38.54 -16.19
CA ARG A 1 -0.68 -38.09 -15.16
C ARG A 1 -1.14 -38.63 -13.81
N ARG A 2 -0.27 -39.22 -13.00
CA ARG A 2 -0.59 -39.63 -11.61
C ARG A 2 -0.29 -38.47 -10.66
N PHE A 3 -1.13 -38.28 -9.64
CA PHE A 3 -0.90 -37.30 -8.59
C PHE A 3 0.22 -37.76 -7.66
N SER A 4 0.92 -36.81 -7.05
CA SER A 4 1.86 -37.07 -5.98
C SER A 4 1.12 -37.49 -4.71
N SER A 5 1.82 -38.23 -3.83
CA SER A 5 1.26 -38.64 -2.54
C SER A 5 0.89 -37.45 -1.64
N ALA A 6 1.51 -36.29 -1.85
CA ALA A 6 1.18 -35.05 -1.13
C ALA A 6 -0.14 -34.45 -1.63
N GLU A 7 -0.37 -34.43 -2.94
CA GLU A 7 -1.62 -33.97 -3.53
C GLU A 7 -2.79 -34.89 -3.18
N GLU A 8 -2.56 -36.20 -3.14
CA GLU A 8 -3.59 -37.17 -2.74
C GLU A 8 -3.99 -36.99 -1.26
N ARG A 9 -3.00 -36.80 -0.37
CA ARG A 9 -3.24 -36.47 1.04
C ARG A 9 -4.01 -35.15 1.20
N LEU A 10 -3.65 -34.12 0.45
CA LEU A 10 -4.39 -32.85 0.44
C LEU A 10 -5.84 -33.05 -0.03
N SER A 11 -6.05 -33.82 -1.10
CA SER A 11 -7.39 -34.14 -1.61
C SER A 11 -8.26 -34.83 -0.56
N ILE A 12 -7.71 -35.80 0.17
CA ILE A 12 -8.40 -36.49 1.26
C ILE A 12 -8.74 -35.50 2.39
N ALA A 13 -7.79 -34.65 2.78
CA ALA A 13 -8.02 -33.64 3.83
C ALA A 13 -9.13 -32.65 3.44
N ILE A 14 -9.10 -32.13 2.20
CA ILE A 14 -10.12 -31.21 1.68
C ILE A 14 -11.49 -31.88 1.67
N LYS A 15 -11.59 -33.11 1.15
CA LYS A 15 -12.85 -33.87 1.14
C LYS A 15 -13.41 -34.06 2.55
N ARG A 16 -12.57 -34.37 3.53
CA ARG A 16 -12.98 -34.52 4.93
C ARG A 16 -13.52 -33.20 5.51
N ILE A 17 -12.83 -32.09 5.25
CA ILE A 17 -13.28 -30.76 5.68
C ILE A 17 -14.66 -30.46 5.09
N TRP A 18 -14.86 -30.68 3.79
CA TRP A 18 -16.15 -30.44 3.15
C TRP A 18 -17.25 -31.38 3.67
N ALA A 19 -16.94 -32.66 3.89
CA ALA A 19 -17.90 -33.61 4.43
C ALA A 19 -18.38 -33.22 5.84
N GLU A 20 -17.47 -32.82 6.73
CA GLU A 20 -17.83 -32.34 8.07
C GLU A 20 -18.62 -31.03 8.00
N PHE A 21 -18.26 -30.12 7.09
CA PHE A 21 -19.00 -28.88 6.90
C PHE A 21 -20.44 -29.14 6.43
N ILE A 22 -20.64 -30.04 5.47
CA ILE A 22 -21.97 -30.43 5.00
C ILE A 22 -22.78 -31.07 6.13
N ARG A 23 -22.14 -31.90 6.96
CA ARG A 23 -22.81 -32.62 8.05
C ARG A 23 -23.22 -31.72 9.21
N GLN A 24 -22.35 -30.81 9.61
CA GLN A 24 -22.51 -30.03 10.86
C GLN A 24 -22.84 -28.55 10.63
N GLY A 25 -22.71 -28.06 9.40
CA GLY A 25 -22.80 -26.62 9.07
C GLY A 25 -21.66 -25.77 9.65
N SER A 26 -20.77 -26.37 10.44
CA SER A 26 -19.63 -25.70 11.05
C SER A 26 -18.47 -26.68 11.25
N LEU A 27 -17.26 -26.14 11.21
CA LEU A 27 -16.02 -26.89 11.43
C LEU A 27 -15.42 -26.57 12.81
N GLY A 28 -16.32 -26.24 13.75
CA GLY A 28 -16.01 -25.89 15.13
C GLY A 28 -15.50 -27.11 15.90
N SER A 29 -14.59 -26.83 16.83
CA SER A 29 -13.86 -27.82 17.65
C SER A 29 -14.75 -28.96 18.13
N ASN A 30 -14.35 -30.18 17.77
CA ASN A 30 -14.81 -31.38 18.43
C ASN A 30 -14.67 -31.19 19.97
N PRO A 31 -15.69 -31.45 20.80
CA PRO A 31 -15.65 -31.24 22.26
C PRO A 31 -14.47 -31.92 22.95
N TYR A 32 -13.88 -32.94 22.32
CA TYR A 32 -12.73 -33.70 22.82
C TYR A 32 -11.36 -33.09 22.45
N GLY A 33 -11.30 -31.88 21.86
CA GLY A 33 -10.06 -31.16 21.56
C GLY A 33 -9.18 -31.79 20.46
N TYR A 34 -9.53 -32.99 19.99
CA TYR A 34 -8.86 -33.68 18.90
C TYR A 34 -9.48 -33.27 17.56
N GLY A 35 -8.73 -32.49 16.78
CA GLY A 35 -9.05 -32.20 15.39
C GLY A 35 -8.75 -30.76 14.95
N PHE A 36 -8.77 -30.58 13.64
CA PHE A 36 -8.72 -29.28 12.99
C PHE A 36 -9.95 -28.44 13.39
N SER A 37 -9.74 -27.29 14.02
CA SER A 37 -10.80 -26.29 14.19
C SER A 37 -10.60 -25.12 13.22
N TRP A 38 -11.57 -24.93 12.32
CA TRP A 38 -11.64 -23.76 11.45
C TRP A 38 -12.60 -22.76 12.12
N ARG A 39 -12.05 -21.64 12.60
CA ARG A 39 -12.86 -20.55 13.16
C ARG A 39 -13.69 -19.92 12.06
N LYS A 40 -14.92 -19.53 12.40
CA LYS A 40 -15.79 -18.79 11.49
C LYS A 40 -15.11 -17.48 11.08
N TYR A 41 -15.31 -17.10 9.82
CA TYR A 41 -14.92 -15.79 9.34
C TYR A 41 -15.67 -14.69 10.11
N SER A 42 -14.94 -13.67 10.55
CA SER A 42 -15.51 -12.43 11.06
C SER A 42 -14.77 -11.26 10.42
N MET A 43 -15.44 -10.12 10.28
CA MET A 43 -14.84 -8.92 9.67
C MET A 43 -13.69 -8.37 10.52
N GLU A 44 -13.74 -8.59 11.82
CA GLU A 44 -12.78 -8.09 12.79
C GLU A 44 -11.52 -8.95 12.84
N GLU A 45 -11.67 -10.28 12.75
CA GLU A 45 -10.55 -11.21 12.85
C GLU A 45 -10.02 -11.64 11.48
N ASP A 46 -10.75 -11.39 10.38
CA ASP A 46 -10.37 -11.74 9.00
C ASP A 46 -9.82 -13.17 8.88
N ASN A 47 -10.44 -14.12 9.59
CA ASN A 47 -9.93 -15.47 9.75
C ASN A 47 -10.12 -16.29 8.47
N TYR A 48 -9.03 -16.75 7.88
CA TYR A 48 -9.06 -17.72 6.78
C TYR A 48 -8.09 -18.88 7.02
N ILE A 49 -8.27 -19.95 6.27
CA ILE A 49 -7.39 -21.11 6.29
C ILE A 49 -6.61 -21.20 4.99
N ILE A 50 -5.36 -21.64 5.07
CA ILE A 50 -4.56 -21.90 3.89
C ILE A 50 -4.39 -23.41 3.72
N LEU A 51 -4.90 -23.92 2.61
CA LEU A 51 -4.77 -25.32 2.23
C LEU A 51 -3.55 -25.46 1.32
N ARG A 52 -2.52 -26.17 1.78
CA ARG A 52 -1.27 -26.43 1.04
C ARG A 52 -0.94 -27.91 1.11
N THR A 53 -0.15 -28.40 0.16
CA THR A 53 0.36 -29.78 0.09
C THR A 53 1.41 -30.10 1.17
N GLN A 54 1.50 -29.29 2.24
CA GLN A 54 2.48 -29.46 3.30
C GLN A 54 2.30 -30.78 4.06
N THR A 55 3.42 -31.32 4.54
CA THR A 55 3.54 -32.60 5.24
C THR A 55 2.89 -32.61 6.63
N THR A 56 2.59 -31.46 7.19
CA THR A 56 1.90 -31.32 8.48
C THR A 56 0.39 -31.33 8.29
N LEU A 57 -0.29 -32.26 8.96
CA LEU A 57 -1.75 -32.46 8.92
C LEU A 57 -2.59 -31.25 9.38
N GLN A 58 -1.96 -30.20 9.89
CA GLN A 58 -2.65 -29.01 10.36
C GLN A 58 -2.50 -27.88 9.34
N PRO A 59 -3.60 -27.37 8.78
CA PRO A 59 -3.61 -26.15 7.99
C PRO A 59 -2.99 -25.02 8.80
N ASP A 60 -2.01 -24.35 8.22
CA ASP A 60 -1.31 -23.26 8.86
C ASP A 60 -2.31 -22.14 9.18
N ARG A 61 -2.47 -21.83 10.46
CA ARG A 61 -3.34 -20.74 10.92
C ARG A 61 -2.55 -19.46 10.79
N LEU A 62 -2.60 -18.81 9.63
CA LEU A 62 -2.04 -17.47 9.54
C LEU A 62 -2.90 -16.53 10.39
N LYS A 63 -2.25 -15.90 11.37
CA LYS A 63 -2.81 -14.71 11.99
C LYS A 63 -2.85 -13.58 10.95
N PRO A 64 -3.85 -12.68 11.02
CA PRO A 64 -4.03 -11.59 10.06
C PRO A 64 -2.82 -10.66 9.95
N ASP A 65 -1.91 -10.68 10.92
CA ASP A 65 -0.73 -9.82 10.96
C ASP A 65 0.26 -10.09 9.82
N LEU A 66 0.25 -11.28 9.22
CA LEU A 66 1.14 -11.60 8.09
C LEU A 66 0.61 -11.14 6.73
N ASP A 67 -0.69 -10.87 6.59
CA ASP A 67 -1.34 -10.59 5.29
C ASP A 67 -1.85 -9.16 5.15
N VAL A 68 -1.06 -8.20 5.64
CA VAL A 68 -1.34 -6.76 5.50
C VAL A 68 -1.43 -6.36 4.02
N MET A 69 -0.61 -6.99 3.16
CA MET A 69 -0.58 -6.70 1.73
C MET A 69 -1.83 -7.18 0.99
N GLY A 70 -2.39 -8.35 1.37
CA GLY A 70 -3.67 -8.83 0.85
C GLY A 70 -4.81 -7.85 1.16
N ARG A 71 -4.88 -7.36 2.40
CA ARG A 71 -5.88 -6.35 2.83
C ARG A 71 -5.78 -5.06 2.04
N TYR A 72 -4.57 -4.52 1.87
CA TYR A 72 -4.36 -3.29 1.09
C TYR A 72 -4.79 -3.45 -0.37
N ARG A 73 -4.53 -4.61 -0.97
CA ARG A 73 -4.97 -4.88 -2.35
C ARG A 73 -6.50 -4.97 -2.45
N ILE A 74 -7.15 -5.62 -1.48
CA ILE A 74 -8.62 -5.73 -1.44
C ILE A 74 -9.25 -4.35 -1.25
N SER A 75 -8.75 -3.53 -0.32
CA SER A 75 -9.26 -2.16 -0.11
C SER A 75 -9.02 -1.25 -1.31
N LEU A 76 -7.89 -1.40 -2.02
CA LEU A 76 -7.65 -0.68 -3.26
C LEU A 76 -8.74 -0.96 -4.30
N TRP A 77 -9.09 -2.23 -4.51
CA TRP A 77 -10.11 -2.61 -5.49
C TRP A 77 -11.53 -2.21 -5.05
N ASN A 78 -11.84 -2.35 -3.77
CA ASN A 78 -13.20 -2.11 -3.27
C ASN A 78 -13.48 -0.65 -2.93
N GLU A 79 -12.47 0.12 -2.50
CA GLU A 79 -12.64 1.48 -2.00
C GLU A 79 -12.04 2.52 -2.95
N LEU A 80 -10.78 2.34 -3.37
CA LEU A 80 -10.08 3.35 -4.18
C LEU A 80 -10.54 3.36 -5.64
N LEU A 81 -10.74 2.19 -6.25
CA LEU A 81 -11.15 2.11 -7.66
C LEU A 81 -12.51 2.78 -7.92
N PRO A 82 -13.57 2.55 -7.11
CA PRO A 82 -14.83 3.27 -7.28
C PRO A 82 -14.68 4.78 -7.05
N GLN A 83 -13.86 5.22 -6.09
CA GLN A 83 -13.61 6.63 -5.84
C GLN A 83 -12.96 7.33 -7.05
N ILE A 84 -11.95 6.70 -7.66
CA ILE A 84 -11.28 7.22 -8.86
C ILE A 84 -12.27 7.30 -10.04
N ARG A 85 -13.09 6.27 -10.22
CA ARG A 85 -14.15 6.26 -11.24
C ARG A 85 -15.13 7.42 -11.02
N ASN A 86 -15.54 7.66 -9.78
CA ASN A 86 -16.47 8.74 -9.43
C ASN A 86 -15.85 10.14 -9.63
N ILE A 87 -14.55 10.31 -9.37
CA ILE A 87 -13.82 11.55 -9.68
C ILE A 87 -13.71 11.77 -11.19
N SER A 88 -13.49 10.71 -11.97
CA SER A 88 -13.45 10.82 -13.43
C SER A 88 -14.82 11.10 -14.04
N ALA A 89 -15.89 10.55 -13.47
CA ALA A 89 -17.27 10.75 -13.93
C ALA A 89 -17.87 12.10 -13.49
N SER A 90 -17.41 12.66 -12.37
CA SER A 90 -17.87 13.96 -11.85
C SER A 90 -17.14 15.17 -12.48
N LYS A 91 -16.14 14.96 -13.34
CA LYS A 91 -15.41 16.04 -14.05
C LYS A 91 -16.13 16.65 -15.26
N THR A 92 -17.41 16.35 -15.44
CA THR A 92 -18.36 17.14 -16.27
C THR A 92 -19.66 17.24 -15.48
N PRO A 93 -19.92 18.33 -14.75
CA PRO A 93 -20.17 19.64 -15.35
C PRO A 93 -19.47 20.82 -14.63
N THR A 94 -19.12 21.83 -15.44
CA THR A 94 -18.94 23.25 -15.07
C THR A 94 -18.18 23.54 -13.77
N VAL A 95 -16.93 23.96 -13.93
CA VAL A 95 -16.14 24.67 -12.91
C VAL A 95 -16.96 25.84 -12.33
N LYS A 96 -17.69 25.59 -11.26
CA LYS A 96 -18.04 26.61 -10.28
C LYS A 96 -17.03 26.45 -9.15
N ASN A 97 -16.06 27.36 -9.16
CA ASN A 97 -15.11 27.55 -8.09
C ASN A 97 -15.86 27.67 -6.75
N GLY A 98 -15.85 26.57 -6.01
CA GLY A 98 -16.41 26.46 -4.67
C GLY A 98 -15.49 25.56 -3.87
N VAL A 99 -14.23 25.98 -3.70
CA VAL A 99 -13.28 25.36 -2.78
C VAL A 99 -13.84 25.58 -1.37
N LYS A 100 -14.75 24.69 -0.95
CA LYS A 100 -15.20 24.58 0.42
C LYS A 100 -14.08 23.85 1.17
N GLY A 101 -13.46 24.59 2.10
CA GLY A 101 -12.22 24.22 2.75
C GLY A 101 -12.26 22.85 3.42
N MET A 102 -11.22 22.06 3.14
CA MET A 102 -10.75 21.04 4.07
C MET A 102 -9.54 21.62 4.79
N HIS A 103 -9.83 22.18 5.96
CA HIS A 103 -8.92 22.77 6.91
C HIS A 103 -8.04 21.67 7.53
N LEU A 104 -6.91 21.34 6.88
CA LEU A 104 -5.78 20.65 7.50
C LEU A 104 -4.77 21.69 8.01
N THR A 105 -5.12 22.36 9.12
CA THR A 105 -4.30 23.39 9.76
C THR A 105 -3.21 22.82 10.67
N THR A 106 -2.34 21.98 10.11
CA THR A 106 -1.13 21.58 10.83
C THR A 106 0.11 21.62 9.94
N ASP A 107 -0.02 21.60 8.60
CA ASP A 107 1.13 21.54 7.67
C ASP A 107 1.39 22.84 6.87
N GLN A 108 0.57 23.87 7.04
CA GLN A 108 0.71 25.13 6.29
C GLN A 108 2.04 25.89 6.48
N PRO A 109 2.57 26.07 7.71
CA PRO A 109 3.78 26.89 7.89
C PRO A 109 5.03 26.22 7.32
N TYR A 110 5.08 24.88 7.32
CA TYR A 110 6.23 24.12 6.81
C TYR A 110 6.35 24.20 5.29
N ARG A 111 5.22 24.21 4.55
CA ARG A 111 5.23 24.38 3.09
C ARG A 111 5.69 25.79 2.69
N SER A 112 5.19 26.83 3.34
CA SER A 112 5.63 28.20 3.04
C SER A 112 7.12 28.39 3.33
N ALA A 113 7.62 27.84 4.44
CA ALA A 113 9.03 27.90 4.78
C ALA A 113 9.92 27.09 3.82
N MET A 114 9.45 25.94 3.34
CA MET A 114 10.17 25.14 2.35
C MET A 114 10.29 25.89 1.01
N TYR A 115 9.22 26.55 0.55
CA TYR A 115 9.26 27.32 -0.70
C TYR A 115 10.14 28.57 -0.60
N THR A 116 10.17 29.26 0.54
CA THR A 116 11.07 30.42 0.72
C THR A 116 12.53 29.99 0.75
N LEU A 117 12.85 28.86 1.39
CA LEU A 117 14.21 28.31 1.42
C LEU A 117 14.68 27.91 0.02
N ILE A 118 13.84 27.22 -0.75
CA ILE A 118 14.12 26.87 -2.15
C ILE A 118 14.35 28.14 -3.01
N GLY A 119 13.49 29.15 -2.86
CA GLY A 119 13.65 30.42 -3.57
C GLY A 119 14.98 31.12 -3.25
N PHE A 120 15.38 31.13 -1.98
CA PHE A 120 16.64 31.73 -1.56
C PHE A 120 17.86 31.00 -2.15
N VAL A 121 17.82 29.67 -2.19
CA VAL A 121 18.89 28.85 -2.80
C VAL A 121 19.02 29.15 -4.29
N VAL A 122 17.90 29.29 -5.01
CA VAL A 122 17.91 29.65 -6.44
C VAL A 122 18.51 31.04 -6.66
N ILE A 123 18.14 32.03 -5.84
CA ILE A 123 18.69 33.39 -5.92
C ILE A 123 20.19 33.38 -5.65
N LEU A 124 20.65 32.66 -4.62
CA LEU A 124 22.07 32.54 -4.30
C LEU A 124 22.87 31.88 -5.43
N LEU A 125 22.32 30.85 -6.09
CA LEU A 125 22.94 30.23 -7.26
C LEU A 125 23.09 31.22 -8.42
N ILE A 126 22.05 31.99 -8.72
CA ILE A 126 22.10 33.02 -9.78
C ILE A 126 23.18 34.07 -9.44
N LEU A 127 23.21 34.53 -8.20
CA LEU A 127 24.18 35.53 -7.73
C LEU A 127 25.62 34.99 -7.81
N LEU A 128 25.82 33.71 -7.47
CA LEU A 128 27.12 33.04 -7.61
C LEU A 128 27.57 32.99 -9.08
N ILE A 129 26.66 32.62 -10.00
CA ILE A 129 26.96 32.62 -11.45
C ILE A 129 27.36 34.02 -11.91
N VAL A 130 26.62 35.06 -11.51
CA VAL A 130 26.95 36.45 -11.83
C VAL A 130 28.31 36.85 -11.25
N CYS A 131 28.60 36.49 -9.99
CA CYS A 131 29.89 36.76 -9.36
C CYS A 131 31.05 36.09 -10.10
N VAL A 132 30.89 34.84 -10.54
CA VAL A 132 31.90 34.14 -11.33
C VAL A 132 32.11 34.81 -12.68
N ILE A 133 31.02 35.23 -13.34
CA ILE A 133 31.12 35.96 -14.62
C ILE A 133 31.83 37.31 -14.42
N LEU A 134 31.49 38.06 -13.36
CA LEU A 134 32.12 39.34 -13.06
C LEU A 134 33.59 39.18 -12.67
N LEU A 135 33.95 38.16 -11.89
CA LEU A 135 35.34 37.83 -11.56
C LEU A 135 36.13 37.43 -12.81
N LYS A 136 35.56 36.58 -13.66
CA LYS A 136 36.19 36.18 -14.92
C LYS A 136 36.37 37.37 -15.88
N ARG A 137 35.40 38.29 -15.89
CA ARG A 137 35.47 39.52 -16.69
C ARG A 137 36.52 40.49 -16.14
N ARG A 138 36.55 40.73 -14.83
CA ARG A 138 37.56 41.55 -14.15
C ARG A 138 38.98 40.99 -14.32
N ALA A 139 39.14 39.67 -14.22
CA ALA A 139 40.43 39.00 -14.45
C ALA A 139 40.93 39.22 -15.89
N LYS A 140 40.02 39.08 -16.87
CA LYS A 140 40.33 39.32 -18.28
C LYS A 140 40.66 40.78 -18.60
N GLU A 141 40.04 41.73 -17.90
CA GLU A 141 40.37 43.16 -18.01
C GLU A 141 41.74 43.47 -17.38
N ARG A 142 42.07 42.86 -16.24
CA ARG A 142 43.38 43.03 -15.58
C ARG A 142 44.55 42.49 -16.41
N GLU A 143 44.36 41.41 -17.16
CA GLU A 143 45.38 40.91 -18.11
C GLU A 143 45.58 41.84 -19.31
N ARG A 144 44.57 42.65 -19.64
CA ARG A 144 44.60 43.57 -20.79
C ARG A 144 45.17 44.95 -20.45
N ASP A 145 45.18 45.32 -19.16
CA ASP A 145 45.80 46.56 -18.67
C ASP A 145 47.31 46.37 -18.32
N LEU A 146 47.82 45.13 -18.41
CA LEU A 146 49.23 44.77 -18.20
C LEU A 146 50.01 44.53 -19.51
N PHE A 147 49.36 44.68 -20.67
CA PHE A 147 49.97 44.57 -22.00
C PHE A 147 49.92 45.91 -22.74
#